data_AF-A0A9W4WUB8-F1
#
_entry.id   AF-A0A9W4WUB8-F1
#
_cell.length_a   1.000
_cell.length_b   1.000
_cell.length_c   1.000
_cell.angle_alpha   90.00
_cell.angle_beta   90.00
_cell.angle_gamma   90.00
#
_symmetry.space_group_name_H-M   'P 1'
#
loop_
_entity.id
_entity.type
_entity.pdbx_description
1 polymer ?
#
loop_
_entity_poly.entity_id
_entity_poly.type
_entity_poly.pdbx_seq_one_letter_code
_entity_poly.pdbx_strand_id
1 'polypeptide(L)'
;MKYYENGDLHSYLDETQGVLCWRDIVDMLWGISGGIEEIHRNDLIHGNLHGGNVLIENESDSIDTCITDIGLHNSIDKKTSNQIYGVLPYVAPDILKGNPPTKASDIYTTEICFGLRPKIINGTPEVYVQLMTQCWHSDPLKRPTASKLNIILEDWINAICDNPIPTKISDQFDIAEEKKFLDFKFHNQKIHSQAFYTSTLLHLLN
;
A
#
# COMPACT_ATOMS: atom_id res chain seq x y z
N MET A 1 -10.23 3.58 -21.87
CA MET A 1 -10.02 3.08 -20.50
C MET A 1 -9.55 1.64 -20.64
N LYS A 2 -8.37 1.29 -20.09
CA LYS A 2 -7.90 -0.10 -19.98
C LYS A 2 -8.92 -0.87 -19.11
N TYR A 3 -9.21 -2.12 -19.45
CA TYR A 3 -9.99 -3.00 -18.58
C TYR A 3 -9.04 -3.62 -17.56
N TYR A 4 -9.42 -3.63 -16.29
CA TYR A 4 -8.65 -4.21 -15.19
C TYR A 4 -9.34 -5.51 -14.75
N GLU A 5 -8.74 -6.65 -15.05
CA GLU A 5 -9.34 -7.99 -14.87
C GLU A 5 -9.48 -8.36 -13.39
N ASN A 6 -8.54 -7.92 -12.54
CA ASN A 6 -8.57 -8.18 -11.10
C ASN A 6 -9.49 -7.22 -10.31
N GLY A 7 -10.12 -6.25 -10.98
CA GLY A 7 -11.07 -5.33 -10.36
C GLY A 7 -10.43 -4.30 -9.43
N ASP A 8 -11.12 -3.94 -8.35
CA ASP A 8 -10.62 -3.00 -7.35
C ASP A 8 -9.75 -3.69 -6.26
N LEU A 9 -8.99 -2.90 -5.50
CA LEU A 9 -8.06 -3.41 -4.50
C LEU A 9 -8.74 -4.27 -3.42
N HIS A 10 -9.99 -4.00 -3.03
CA HIS A 10 -10.67 -4.89 -2.08
C HIS A 10 -10.94 -6.25 -2.71
N SER A 11 -11.45 -6.26 -3.95
CA SER A 11 -11.69 -7.49 -4.72
C SER A 11 -10.40 -8.30 -4.89
N TYR A 12 -9.28 -7.64 -5.20
CA TYR A 12 -7.98 -8.28 -5.32
C TYR A 12 -7.45 -8.84 -3.99
N LEU A 13 -7.60 -8.09 -2.89
CA LEU A 13 -7.21 -8.57 -1.55
C LEU A 13 -8.07 -9.76 -1.11
N ASP A 14 -9.37 -9.78 -1.44
CA ASP A 14 -10.25 -10.90 -1.14
C ASP A 14 -9.85 -12.16 -1.95
N GLU A 15 -9.54 -11.99 -3.25
CA GLU A 15 -9.08 -13.07 -4.13
C GLU A 15 -7.75 -13.69 -3.63
N THR A 16 -6.80 -12.83 -3.23
CA THR A 16 -5.50 -13.24 -2.68
C THR A 16 -5.57 -13.68 -1.21
N GLN A 17 -6.74 -13.60 -0.58
CA GLN A 17 -6.94 -13.83 0.86
C GLN A 17 -6.02 -12.95 1.74
N GLY A 18 -5.63 -11.77 1.23
CA GLY A 18 -4.67 -10.88 1.86
C GLY A 18 -3.24 -11.42 1.91
N VAL A 19 -2.94 -12.51 1.20
CA VAL A 19 -1.61 -13.12 1.15
C VAL A 19 -0.84 -12.50 -0.02
N LEU A 20 -0.02 -11.51 0.31
CA LEU A 20 0.83 -10.78 -0.64
C LEU A 20 2.29 -10.77 -0.15
N CYS A 21 3.22 -10.93 -1.09
CA CYS A 21 4.63 -10.75 -0.79
C CYS A 21 4.96 -9.25 -0.67
N TRP A 22 6.08 -8.91 -0.04
CA TRP A 22 6.47 -7.52 0.13
C TRP A 22 6.71 -6.78 -1.19
N ARG A 23 7.17 -7.46 -2.24
CA ARG A 23 7.32 -6.86 -3.57
C ARG A 23 5.97 -6.36 -4.10
N ASP A 24 4.95 -7.21 -4.10
CA ASP A 24 3.59 -6.88 -4.55
C ASP A 24 3.01 -5.67 -3.79
N ILE A 25 3.23 -5.62 -2.48
CA ILE A 25 2.79 -4.52 -1.63
C ILE A 25 3.49 -3.21 -2.04
N VAL A 26 4.80 -3.24 -2.24
CA VAL A 26 5.57 -2.04 -2.63
C VAL A 26 5.22 -1.61 -4.05
N ASP A 27 5.02 -2.54 -4.99
CA ASP A 27 4.58 -2.25 -6.37
C ASP A 27 3.25 -1.49 -6.36
N MET A 28 2.26 -1.99 -5.62
CA MET A 28 0.96 -1.34 -5.52
C MET A 28 1.06 0.04 -4.85
N LEU A 29 1.84 0.17 -3.77
CA LEU A 29 2.06 1.46 -3.11
C LEU A 29 2.72 2.46 -4.06
N TRP A 30 3.71 2.02 -4.85
CA TRP A 30 4.42 2.85 -5.81
C TRP A 30 3.45 3.38 -6.87
N GLY A 31 2.66 2.51 -7.49
CA GLY A 31 1.68 2.93 -8.50
C GLY A 31 0.58 3.84 -7.94
N ILE A 32 0.06 3.56 -6.73
CA ILE A 32 -0.87 4.48 -6.04
C ILE A 32 -0.20 5.84 -5.80
N SER A 33 1.05 5.87 -5.33
CA SER A 33 1.76 7.11 -5.06
C SER A 33 1.99 7.95 -6.32
N GLY A 34 2.33 7.31 -7.44
CA GLY A 34 2.47 7.95 -8.75
C GLY A 34 1.14 8.52 -9.26
N GLY A 35 0.04 7.77 -9.10
CA GLY A 35 -1.29 8.27 -9.44
C GLY A 35 -1.68 9.52 -8.65
N ILE A 36 -1.41 9.54 -7.34
CA ILE A 36 -1.69 10.71 -6.49
C ILE A 36 -0.77 11.88 -6.85
N GLU A 37 0.51 11.60 -7.13
CA GLU A 37 1.45 12.62 -7.55
C GLU A 37 0.95 13.33 -8.81
N GLU A 38 0.46 12.58 -9.80
CA GLU A 38 -0.10 13.15 -11.02
C GLU A 38 -1.35 14.01 -10.74
N ILE A 39 -2.27 13.52 -9.90
CA ILE A 39 -3.44 14.30 -9.45
C ILE A 39 -2.99 15.62 -8.79
N HIS A 40 -2.05 15.55 -7.86
CA HIS A 40 -1.55 16.70 -7.12
C HIS A 40 -0.75 17.67 -7.99
N ARG A 41 -0.05 17.17 -9.02
CA ARG A 41 0.70 17.96 -10.00
C ARG A 41 -0.23 18.80 -10.88
N ASN A 42 -1.45 18.33 -11.11
CA ASN A 42 -2.52 19.06 -11.80
C ASN A 42 -3.36 19.94 -10.85
N ASP A 43 -2.89 20.19 -9.63
CA ASP A 43 -3.58 20.96 -8.57
C ASP A 43 -4.98 20.43 -8.21
N LEU A 44 -5.20 19.15 -8.44
CA LEU A 44 -6.38 18.43 -8.01
C LEU A 44 -6.12 17.74 -6.66
N ILE A 45 -7.22 17.40 -6.00
CA ILE A 45 -7.25 16.62 -4.74
C ILE A 45 -8.18 15.45 -5.02
N HIS A 46 -7.73 14.23 -4.74
CA HIS A 46 -8.54 13.04 -4.94
C HIS A 46 -9.72 13.04 -4.00
N GLY A 47 -9.57 13.31 -2.70
CA GLY A 47 -10.64 13.61 -1.75
C GLY A 47 -11.54 12.44 -1.31
N ASN A 48 -11.54 11.33 -2.03
CA ASN A 48 -12.28 10.10 -1.66
C ASN A 48 -11.47 8.83 -1.98
N LEU A 49 -10.17 8.81 -1.64
CA LEU A 49 -9.32 7.67 -1.96
C LEU A 49 -9.59 6.52 -0.97
N HIS A 50 -9.84 5.33 -1.50
CA HIS A 50 -10.00 4.07 -0.75
C HIS A 50 -9.77 2.88 -1.69
N GLY A 51 -9.65 1.66 -1.15
CA GLY A 51 -9.37 0.46 -1.96
C GLY A 51 -10.34 0.24 -3.12
N GLY A 52 -11.62 0.56 -2.94
CA GLY A 52 -12.62 0.51 -4.03
C GLY A 52 -12.44 1.51 -5.19
N ASN A 53 -11.57 2.51 -5.05
CA ASN A 53 -11.23 3.48 -6.11
C ASN A 53 -9.79 3.29 -6.61
N VAL A 54 -9.21 2.13 -6.33
CA VAL A 54 -7.91 1.70 -6.83
C VAL A 54 -8.14 0.42 -7.62
N LEU A 55 -7.94 0.46 -8.92
CA LEU A 55 -7.98 -0.72 -9.78
C LEU A 55 -6.63 -1.41 -9.79
N ILE A 56 -6.65 -2.74 -9.83
CA ILE A 56 -5.47 -3.61 -9.79
C ILE A 56 -5.45 -4.49 -11.04
N GLU A 57 -4.28 -4.67 -11.62
CA GLU A 57 -4.00 -5.67 -12.67
C GLU A 57 -2.71 -6.39 -12.29
N ASN A 58 -2.78 -7.71 -12.11
CA ASN A 58 -1.62 -8.53 -11.84
C ASN A 58 -0.96 -8.95 -13.16
N GLU A 59 0.14 -8.30 -13.53
CA GLU A 59 0.93 -8.63 -14.71
C GLU A 59 2.01 -9.69 -14.35
N SER A 60 2.72 -10.21 -15.35
CA SER A 60 3.65 -11.35 -15.12
C SER A 60 4.80 -11.04 -14.17
N ASP A 61 5.24 -9.77 -14.11
CA ASP A 61 6.42 -9.33 -13.34
C ASP A 61 6.14 -8.11 -12.44
N SER A 62 4.90 -7.61 -12.40
CA SER A 62 4.56 -6.41 -11.63
C SER A 62 3.05 -6.30 -11.41
N ILE A 63 2.64 -5.53 -10.41
CA ILE A 63 1.24 -5.15 -10.24
C ILE A 63 1.03 -3.73 -10.77
N ASP A 64 0.19 -3.60 -11.79
CA ASP A 64 -0.25 -2.30 -12.30
C ASP A 64 -1.42 -1.79 -11.46
N THR A 65 -1.42 -0.50 -11.13
CA THR A 65 -2.46 0.12 -10.30
C THR A 65 -2.93 1.45 -10.88
N CYS A 66 -4.23 1.71 -10.76
CA CYS A 66 -4.83 2.91 -11.31
C CYS A 66 -5.87 3.51 -10.36
N ILE A 67 -5.78 4.82 -10.14
CA ILE A 67 -6.73 5.56 -9.31
C ILE A 67 -7.91 6.03 -10.18
N THR A 68 -9.13 5.73 -9.73
CA THR A 68 -10.38 6.10 -10.41
C THR A 68 -11.18 7.14 -9.63
N ASP A 69 -12.29 7.61 -10.20
CA ASP A 69 -13.28 8.43 -9.49
C ASP A 69 -12.76 9.78 -8.94
N ILE A 70 -11.78 10.35 -9.66
CA ILE A 70 -11.22 11.68 -9.40
C ILE A 70 -12.33 12.74 -9.57
N GLY A 71 -12.60 13.50 -8.51
CA GLY A 71 -13.34 14.76 -8.61
C GLY A 71 -14.87 14.69 -8.61
N LEU A 72 -15.48 13.53 -8.35
CA LEU A 72 -16.96 13.41 -8.24
C LEU A 72 -17.57 14.23 -7.09
N HIS A 73 -16.77 14.54 -6.07
CA HIS A 73 -17.18 15.27 -4.85
C HIS A 73 -16.88 16.78 -4.90
N ASN A 74 -16.26 17.29 -5.96
CA ASN A 74 -16.02 18.73 -6.13
C ASN A 74 -17.16 19.47 -6.85
N SER A 75 -18.14 18.75 -7.42
CA SER A 75 -19.14 19.31 -8.33
C SER A 75 -20.58 19.39 -7.78
N ILE A 76 -20.83 19.07 -6.50
CA ILE A 76 -22.16 19.26 -5.89
C ILE A 76 -22.01 20.24 -4.73
N ASP A 77 -22.31 21.51 -5.04
CA ASP A 77 -22.58 22.60 -4.09
C ASP A 77 -21.57 22.83 -2.96
N LYS A 78 -20.45 23.46 -3.34
CA LYS A 78 -19.71 24.37 -2.44
C LYS A 78 -20.67 25.42 -1.88
N LYS A 79 -21.32 25.15 -0.73
CA LYS A 79 -21.66 26.11 0.35
C LYS A 79 -22.56 25.57 1.47
N THR A 80 -23.16 24.38 1.37
CA THR A 80 -24.13 23.95 2.38
C THR A 80 -24.17 22.44 2.60
N SER A 81 -23.16 21.86 3.24
CA SER A 81 -23.39 20.80 4.24
C SER A 81 -22.11 20.51 5.02
N ASN A 82 -22.24 20.32 6.33
CA ASN A 82 -21.21 19.71 7.18
C ASN A 82 -21.07 18.19 6.88
N GLN A 83 -21.24 17.75 5.63
CA GLN A 83 -21.12 16.32 5.30
C GLN A 83 -19.64 15.96 5.15
N ILE A 84 -19.21 15.07 6.04
CA ILE A 84 -17.97 14.32 5.89
C ILE A 84 -18.21 13.29 4.79
N TYR A 85 -17.50 13.41 3.68
CA TYR A 85 -17.46 12.42 2.62
C TYR A 85 -16.26 11.50 2.84
N GLY A 86 -16.44 10.20 2.59
CA GLY A 86 -15.41 9.16 2.78
C GLY A 86 -15.86 8.01 3.68
N VAL A 87 -15.17 6.88 3.60
CA VAL A 87 -15.42 5.71 4.45
C VAL A 87 -14.71 5.95 5.79
N LEU A 88 -15.45 5.96 6.91
CA LEU A 88 -15.00 6.43 8.26
C LEU A 88 -13.57 6.03 8.70
N PRO A 89 -13.06 4.80 8.51
CA PRO A 89 -11.67 4.47 8.87
C PRO A 89 -10.59 5.16 8.00
N TYR A 90 -10.95 5.64 6.81
CA TYR A 90 -10.04 6.24 5.82
C TYR A 90 -9.93 7.77 5.96
N VAL A 91 -10.85 8.41 6.69
CA VAL A 91 -10.90 9.88 6.76
C VAL A 91 -9.79 10.44 7.65
N ALA A 92 -9.04 11.42 7.14
CA ALA A 92 -7.96 12.06 7.89
C ALA A 92 -8.46 12.85 9.11
N PRO A 93 -7.70 12.94 10.22
CA PRO A 93 -8.15 13.62 11.44
C PRO A 93 -8.52 15.08 11.26
N ASP A 94 -7.88 15.77 10.31
CA ASP A 94 -8.20 17.14 9.94
C ASP A 94 -9.55 17.25 9.22
N ILE A 95 -9.90 16.29 8.36
CA ILE A 95 -11.19 16.23 7.68
C ILE A 95 -12.32 15.91 8.65
N LEU A 96 -12.08 15.00 9.61
CA LEU A 96 -13.03 14.72 10.71
C LEU A 96 -13.34 15.95 11.57
N LYS A 97 -12.43 16.94 11.62
CA LYS A 97 -12.66 18.23 12.30
C LYS A 97 -13.44 19.23 11.46
N GLY A 98 -13.89 18.85 10.26
CA GLY A 98 -14.65 19.69 9.34
C GLY A 98 -13.80 20.51 8.37
N ASN A 99 -12.48 20.25 8.28
CA ASN A 99 -11.67 20.89 7.26
C ASN A 99 -11.98 20.31 5.87
N PRO A 100 -11.86 21.10 4.79
CA PRO A 100 -12.00 20.58 3.43
C PRO A 100 -10.86 19.61 3.08
N PRO A 101 -11.08 18.68 2.12
CA PRO A 101 -10.03 17.83 1.58
C PRO A 101 -8.79 18.62 1.13
N THR A 102 -7.61 18.05 1.34
CA THR A 102 -6.31 18.63 0.98
C THR A 102 -5.41 17.58 0.31
N LYS A 103 -4.34 18.00 -0.35
CA LYS A 103 -3.31 17.08 -0.84
C LYS A 103 -2.78 16.18 0.30
N ALA A 104 -2.61 16.74 1.50
CA ALA A 104 -2.18 15.99 2.68
C ALA A 104 -3.24 15.00 3.21
N SER A 105 -4.53 15.21 2.96
CA SER A 105 -5.56 14.22 3.31
C SER A 105 -5.53 13.01 2.38
N ASP A 106 -5.18 13.18 1.10
CA ASP A 106 -4.98 12.05 0.17
C ASP A 106 -3.80 11.17 0.60
N ILE A 107 -2.71 11.77 1.10
CA ILE A 107 -1.55 11.03 1.62
C ILE A 107 -1.90 10.24 2.87
N TYR A 108 -2.83 10.73 3.68
CA TYR A 108 -3.29 9.97 4.84
C TYR A 108 -4.05 8.70 4.44
N THR A 109 -4.78 8.73 3.31
CA THR A 109 -5.59 7.60 2.82
C THR A 109 -4.80 6.51 2.11
N THR A 110 -3.59 6.78 1.60
CA THR A 110 -2.80 5.81 0.79
C THR A 110 -2.54 4.50 1.52
N GLU A 111 -2.19 4.57 2.80
CA GLU A 111 -1.87 3.39 3.62
C GLU A 111 -3.12 2.65 4.09
N ILE A 112 -4.30 3.26 4.01
CA ILE A 112 -5.54 2.69 4.52
C ILE A 112 -6.21 1.82 3.46
N CYS A 113 -5.91 2.04 2.17
CA CYS A 113 -6.42 1.28 1.03
C CYS A 113 -6.25 -0.25 1.19
N PHE A 114 -5.25 -0.71 1.94
CA PHE A 114 -5.01 -2.13 2.24
C PHE A 114 -5.83 -2.70 3.42
N GLY A 115 -6.96 -2.08 3.77
CA GLY A 115 -7.99 -2.74 4.57
C GLY A 115 -7.91 -2.54 6.08
N LEU A 116 -7.80 -1.28 6.51
CA LEU A 116 -7.71 -0.80 7.91
C LEU A 116 -6.28 -0.74 8.43
N ARG A 117 -5.96 0.36 9.14
CA ARG A 117 -4.69 0.61 9.85
C ARG A 117 -4.09 -0.71 10.37
N PRO A 118 -3.10 -1.31 9.68
CA PRO A 118 -2.58 -2.59 10.09
C PRO A 118 -2.02 -2.43 11.49
N LYS A 119 -2.40 -3.33 12.41
CA LYS A 119 -1.60 -3.45 13.64
C LYS A 119 -0.21 -3.80 13.17
N ILE A 120 0.79 -3.00 13.53
CA ILE A 120 2.19 -3.31 13.22
C ILE A 120 2.49 -4.65 13.88
N ILE A 121 2.52 -5.71 13.07
CA ILE A 121 2.80 -7.06 13.52
C ILE A 121 4.32 -7.22 13.61
N ASN A 122 4.75 -8.03 14.57
CA ASN A 122 6.16 -8.34 14.73
C ASN A 122 6.69 -9.00 13.45
N GLY A 123 7.69 -8.41 12.81
CA GLY A 123 8.20 -8.87 11.52
C GLY A 123 7.90 -7.92 10.36
N THR A 124 7.14 -6.85 10.58
CA THR A 124 6.99 -5.78 9.58
C THR A 124 8.33 -5.07 9.36
N PRO A 125 8.78 -4.80 8.12
CA PRO A 125 9.98 -4.04 7.83
C PRO A 125 9.94 -2.67 8.52
N GLU A 126 11.02 -2.31 9.21
CA GLU A 126 11.09 -1.05 9.95
C GLU A 126 10.98 0.17 9.02
N VAL A 127 11.55 0.10 7.82
CA VAL A 127 11.39 1.12 6.78
C VAL A 127 9.93 1.33 6.37
N TYR A 128 9.14 0.25 6.29
CA TYR A 128 7.70 0.33 6.03
C TYR A 128 6.95 0.96 7.20
N VAL A 129 7.25 0.54 8.43
CA VAL A 129 6.67 1.13 9.65
C VAL A 129 6.94 2.64 9.74
N GLN A 130 8.15 3.07 9.40
CA GLN A 130 8.52 4.49 9.42
C GLN A 130 7.80 5.29 8.34
N LEU A 131 7.62 4.74 7.13
CA LEU A 131 6.91 5.43 6.06
C LEU A 131 5.42 5.53 6.37
N MET A 132 4.77 4.40 6.72
CA MET A 132 3.34 4.38 7.06
C MET A 132 3.04 5.35 8.22
N THR A 133 3.98 5.45 9.19
CA THR A 133 3.79 6.33 10.34
C THR A 133 3.93 7.81 10.03
N GLN A 134 4.65 8.15 8.97
CA GLN A 134 4.73 9.52 8.45
C GLN A 134 3.46 9.87 7.64
N CYS A 135 2.98 8.96 6.80
CA CYS A 135 1.77 9.16 5.99
C CYS A 135 0.54 9.43 6.86
N TRP A 136 0.37 8.70 7.96
CA TRP A 136 -0.79 8.85 8.85
C TRP A 136 -0.63 9.90 9.96
N HIS A 137 0.38 10.77 9.87
CA HIS A 137 0.67 11.72 10.95
C HIS A 137 -0.54 12.64 11.23
N SER A 138 -0.86 12.89 12.51
CA SER A 138 -2.04 13.66 12.91
C SER A 138 -2.00 15.12 12.43
N ASP A 139 -0.81 15.70 12.43
CA ASP A 139 -0.49 16.98 11.78
C ASP A 139 -0.26 16.77 10.27
N PRO A 140 -1.08 17.37 9.38
CA PRO A 140 -0.94 17.24 7.93
C PRO A 140 0.37 17.81 7.38
N LEU A 141 1.01 18.77 8.07
CA LEU A 141 2.28 19.36 7.62
C LEU A 141 3.48 18.43 7.79
N LYS A 142 3.32 17.37 8.59
CA LYS A 142 4.35 16.35 8.83
C LYS A 142 4.20 15.12 7.92
N ARG A 143 3.13 15.06 7.13
CA ARG A 143 2.94 14.01 6.12
C ARG A 143 3.85 14.29 4.93
N PRO A 144 4.41 13.26 4.27
CA PRO A 144 5.16 13.46 3.04
C PRO A 144 4.26 14.01 1.93
N THR A 145 4.85 14.59 0.89
CA THR A 145 4.12 14.85 -0.36
C THR A 145 4.04 13.58 -1.19
N ALA A 146 3.11 13.53 -2.16
CA ALA A 146 3.02 12.41 -3.09
C ALA A 146 4.34 12.17 -3.85
N SER A 147 4.99 13.24 -4.29
CA SER A 147 6.30 13.17 -4.96
C SER A 147 7.39 12.60 -4.05
N LYS A 148 7.41 12.98 -2.76
CA LYS A 148 8.37 12.41 -1.81
C LYS A 148 8.10 10.93 -1.55
N LEU A 149 6.83 10.54 -1.47
CA LEU A 149 6.40 9.15 -1.31
C LEU A 149 6.83 8.31 -2.52
N ASN A 150 6.59 8.81 -3.73
CA ASN A 150 6.95 8.16 -4.99
C ASN A 150 8.46 7.89 -5.08
N ILE A 151 9.30 8.88 -4.75
CA ILE A 151 10.77 8.71 -4.70
C ILE A 151 11.19 7.61 -3.71
N ILE A 152 10.60 7.59 -2.51
CA ILE A 152 10.95 6.59 -1.49
C ILE A 152 10.58 5.17 -1.96
N LEU A 153 9.41 5.02 -2.58
CA LEU A 153 8.92 3.73 -3.05
C LEU A 153 9.70 3.27 -4.28
N GLU A 154 10.07 4.18 -5.19
CA GLU A 154 10.97 3.89 -6.30
C GLU A 154 12.34 3.40 -5.81
N ASP A 155 12.91 4.03 -4.78
CA ASP A 155 14.15 3.57 -4.14
C ASP A 155 14.01 2.14 -3.57
N TRP A 156 12.83 1.79 -3.04
CA TRP A 156 12.57 0.44 -2.51
C TRP A 156 12.40 -0.58 -3.63
N ILE A 157 11.69 -0.27 -4.71
CA ILE A 157 11.58 -1.14 -5.89
C ILE A 157 12.96 -1.45 -6.44
N ASN A 158 13.79 -0.42 -6.65
CA ASN A 158 15.16 -0.61 -7.11
C ASN A 158 15.98 -1.51 -6.16
N ALA A 159 15.79 -1.36 -4.84
CA ALA A 159 16.49 -2.16 -3.85
C ALA A 159 16.04 -3.63 -3.80
N ILE A 160 14.75 -3.91 -4.00
CA ILE A 160 14.14 -5.24 -3.84
C ILE A 160 14.15 -6.03 -5.15
N CYS A 161 13.94 -5.37 -6.30
CA CYS A 161 13.75 -6.01 -7.59
C CYS A 161 15.01 -5.99 -8.47
N ASP A 162 15.73 -4.86 -8.50
CA ASP A 162 16.74 -4.61 -9.54
C ASP A 162 18.19 -4.68 -9.04
N ASN A 163 18.42 -4.60 -7.73
CA ASN A 163 19.77 -4.57 -7.19
C ASN A 163 20.30 -5.98 -6.88
N PRO A 164 21.35 -6.46 -7.58
CA PRO A 164 21.94 -7.77 -7.31
C PRO A 164 22.74 -7.81 -5.99
N ILE A 165 22.99 -6.65 -5.37
CA ILE A 165 23.74 -6.51 -4.12
C ILE A 165 22.75 -6.18 -3.00
N PRO A 166 22.62 -7.04 -1.97
CA PRO A 166 21.76 -6.78 -0.83
C PRO A 166 22.10 -5.45 -0.16
N THR A 167 21.05 -4.72 0.24
CA THR A 167 21.12 -3.46 0.95
C THR A 167 20.38 -3.58 2.27
N LYS A 168 20.62 -2.65 3.19
CA LYS A 168 19.84 -2.57 4.44
C LYS A 168 18.32 -2.48 4.19
N ILE A 169 17.89 -1.96 3.05
CA ILE A 169 16.47 -1.88 2.68
C ILE A 169 15.98 -3.27 2.27
N SER A 170 16.61 -3.90 1.27
CA SER A 170 16.23 -5.23 0.79
C SER A 170 16.29 -6.28 1.91
N ASP A 171 17.33 -6.25 2.76
CA ASP A 171 17.48 -7.16 3.90
C ASP A 171 16.26 -7.11 4.84
N GLN A 172 15.68 -5.93 5.07
CA GLN A 172 14.50 -5.81 5.94
C GLN A 172 13.26 -6.46 5.32
N PHE A 173 13.08 -6.33 4.01
CA PHE A 173 11.96 -6.95 3.30
C PHE A 173 12.15 -8.46 3.19
N ASP A 174 13.36 -8.94 2.91
CA ASP A 174 13.69 -10.37 2.84
C ASP A 174 13.44 -11.07 4.19
N ILE A 175 13.95 -10.49 5.29
CA ILE A 175 13.72 -11.02 6.65
C ILE A 175 12.22 -11.05 6.99
N ALA A 176 11.48 -10.02 6.59
CA ALA A 176 10.04 -9.95 6.83
C ALA A 176 9.27 -11.00 6.02
N GLU A 177 9.69 -11.27 4.78
CA GLU A 177 9.10 -12.28 3.91
C GLU A 177 9.35 -13.70 4.44
N GLU A 178 10.59 -14.00 4.85
CA GLU A 178 10.93 -15.28 5.48
C GLU A 178 10.08 -15.53 6.74
N LYS A 179 9.86 -14.48 7.53
CA LYS A 179 9.04 -14.59 8.74
C LYS A 179 7.56 -14.82 8.44
N LYS A 180 6.98 -14.11 7.45
CA LYS A 180 5.61 -14.38 6.97
C LYS A 180 5.45 -15.85 6.58
N PHE A 181 6.43 -16.40 5.86
CA PHE A 181 6.41 -17.80 5.44
C PHE A 181 6.50 -18.79 6.61
N LEU A 182 7.34 -18.50 7.62
CA LEU A 182 7.43 -19.32 8.84
C LEU A 182 6.10 -19.31 9.60
N ASP A 183 5.50 -18.14 9.82
CA ASP A 183 4.22 -18.01 10.52
C ASP A 183 3.11 -18.76 9.79
N PHE A 184 3.09 -18.69 8.45
CA PHE A 184 2.15 -19.46 7.61
C PHE A 184 2.34 -20.99 7.76
N LYS A 185 3.59 -21.46 7.80
CA LYS A 185 3.89 -22.89 8.05
C LYS A 185 3.43 -23.34 9.43
N PHE A 186 3.64 -22.55 10.48
CA PHE A 186 3.21 -22.90 11.84
C PHE A 186 1.68 -22.96 11.97
N HIS A 187 0.95 -22.04 11.33
CA HIS A 187 -0.52 -22.06 11.35
C HIS A 187 -1.10 -23.23 10.54
N ASN A 188 -0.41 -23.68 9.49
CA ASN A 188 -0.79 -24.85 8.68
C ASN A 188 -0.21 -26.18 9.18
N GLN A 189 0.39 -26.22 10.39
CA GLN A 189 0.79 -27.47 11.06
C GLN A 189 -0.40 -28.27 11.62
N LYS A 190 -1.32 -28.67 10.73
CA LYS A 190 -1.75 -30.07 10.63
C LYS A 190 -0.88 -30.75 9.57
N ILE A 191 0.44 -30.68 9.71
CA ILE A 191 1.35 -31.45 8.86
C ILE A 191 1.30 -32.90 9.36
N HIS A 192 0.85 -33.81 8.50
CA HIS A 192 0.82 -35.25 8.76
C HIS A 192 2.22 -35.71 9.20
N SER A 193 2.32 -36.61 10.18
CA SER A 193 3.57 -37.05 10.83
C SER A 193 4.62 -37.71 9.92
N GLN A 194 4.37 -37.75 8.62
CA GLN A 194 5.23 -38.36 7.60
C GLN A 194 5.71 -37.38 6.52
N ALA A 195 5.35 -36.09 6.58
CA ALA A 195 5.80 -35.14 5.57
C ALA A 195 7.22 -34.61 5.88
N PHE A 196 8.21 -35.04 5.08
CA PHE A 196 9.54 -34.46 5.05
C PHE A 196 9.64 -33.48 3.87
N TYR A 197 9.81 -32.19 4.14
CA TYR A 197 10.18 -31.19 3.13
C TYR A 197 11.67 -30.87 3.26
N THR A 198 12.48 -31.29 2.29
CA THR A 198 13.91 -30.97 2.19
C THR A 198 14.11 -29.81 1.23
N SER A 199 13.91 -28.59 1.72
CA SER A 199 14.34 -27.37 1.03
C SER A 199 15.67 -26.92 1.61
N THR A 200 16.75 -27.58 1.21
CA THR A 200 18.11 -27.14 1.55
C THR A 200 18.54 -26.09 0.53
N LEU A 201 18.85 -24.88 1.01
CA LEU A 201 19.39 -23.76 0.23
C LEU A 201 20.68 -24.20 -0.51
N LEU A 202 20.76 -23.96 -1.82
CA LEU A 202 21.77 -24.52 -2.73
C LEU A 202 23.18 -23.90 -2.61
N HIS A 203 23.48 -23.15 -1.55
CA HIS A 203 24.75 -22.41 -1.42
C HIS A 203 25.79 -23.02 -0.47
N LEU A 204 25.59 -24.24 0.04
CA LEU A 204 26.56 -24.91 0.94
C LEU A 204 27.15 -26.21 0.40
N LEU A 205 27.18 -26.40 -0.92
CA LEU A 205 27.99 -27.46 -1.55
C LEU A 205 29.01 -26.83 -2.50
N ASN A 206 30.15 -26.43 -1.93
CA ASN A 206 31.46 -26.38 -2.58
C ASN A 206 32.54 -26.62 -1.53
#